data_AF-A0A947MT98-F1
#
_entry.id   AF-A0A947MT98-F1
#
_cell.length_a   1.000
_cell.length_b   1.000
_cell.length_c   1.000
_cell.angle_alpha   90.00
_cell.angle_beta   90.00
_cell.angle_gamma   90.00
#
_symmetry.space_group_name_H-M   'P 1'
#
loop_
_entity.id
_entity.type
_entity.pdbx_description
1 polymer ?
#
loop_
_entity_poly.entity_id
_entity_poly.type
_entity_poly.pdbx_seq_one_letter_code
_entity_poly.pdbx_strand_id
1 'polypeptide(L)'
;MKRPTLPSGTVRNVLTGALAVVAFLGSAAAQTPDPRLEPDVRECQAASLRAARLETSTIDSARSRASLKALAPELEVSGGFMRSTLDEDTINQEYDQNSPWILKASGGDSWEVRGEVTWNFPELVFNAEELDAAGLVTLQEARLREVTRVYFERRRAILALATATDPNARALEELRVEELGAHLDALTGGWFTQESLRRQGRVLRLKQSGPAPVGAPMTAPAPTRPGTTP
;
A
#
# COMPACT_ATOMS: atom_id res chain seq x y z
N MET A 1 -5.36 50.19 -13.26
CA MET A 1 -4.67 48.89 -13.12
C MET A 1 -3.81 48.92 -11.86
N LYS A 2 -4.25 48.29 -10.76
CA LYS A 2 -3.53 48.19 -9.49
C LYS A 2 -3.64 46.73 -9.02
N ARG A 3 -2.51 46.02 -8.93
CA ARG A 3 -2.44 44.68 -8.32
C ARG A 3 -2.06 44.86 -6.85
N PRO A 4 -2.80 44.27 -5.88
CA PRO A 4 -2.38 44.27 -4.49
C PRO A 4 -1.36 43.15 -4.22
N THR A 5 -0.26 43.54 -3.58
CA THR A 5 0.77 42.68 -2.98
C THR A 5 0.30 42.16 -1.61
N LEU A 6 0.39 40.85 -1.38
CA LEU A 6 0.16 40.24 -0.07
C LEU A 6 1.50 40.08 0.70
N PRO A 7 1.50 40.26 2.04
CA PRO A 7 2.70 40.26 2.86
C PRO A 7 3.17 38.86 3.24
N SER A 8 4.50 38.75 3.36
CA SER A 8 5.25 37.61 3.89
C SER A 8 4.89 37.32 5.35
N GLY A 9 4.29 36.15 5.59
CA GLY A 9 4.02 35.61 6.91
C GLY A 9 4.82 34.33 7.15
N THR A 10 5.83 34.45 8.01
CA THR A 10 6.64 33.40 8.61
C THR A 10 5.79 32.27 9.22
N VAL A 11 6.00 31.02 8.79
CA VAL A 11 5.63 29.84 9.58
C VAL A 11 6.89 29.02 9.84
N ARG A 12 7.22 28.91 11.13
CA ARG A 12 8.37 28.22 11.69
C ARG A 12 8.25 26.70 11.52
N ASN A 13 9.38 26.11 11.16
CA ASN A 13 9.82 24.73 11.35
C ASN A 13 9.11 23.94 12.47
N VAL A 14 8.49 22.82 12.10
CA VAL A 14 8.35 21.62 12.94
C VAL A 14 8.42 20.38 12.01
N LEU A 15 9.26 19.39 12.39
CA LEU A 15 9.50 18.06 11.79
C LEU A 15 10.32 18.09 10.48
N THR A 16 11.66 18.00 10.44
CA THR A 16 12.60 17.09 11.13
C THR A 16 12.12 15.64 11.18
N GLY A 17 12.50 14.84 10.17
CA GLY A 17 12.43 13.38 10.27
C GLY A 17 11.94 12.62 9.04
N ALA A 18 12.37 12.99 7.82
CA ALA A 18 12.16 12.13 6.64
C ALA A 18 13.28 12.36 5.61
N LEU A 19 14.52 12.07 6.02
CA LEU A 19 15.67 12.23 5.14
C LEU A 19 16.72 11.16 5.48
N ALA A 20 16.41 9.92 5.12
CA ALA A 20 17.37 8.87 4.81
C ALA A 20 16.59 7.62 4.40
N VAL A 21 16.70 7.23 3.13
CA VAL A 21 16.67 5.86 2.55
C VAL A 21 16.11 5.98 1.12
N VAL A 22 16.84 6.60 0.18
CA VAL A 22 16.81 6.26 -1.27
C VAL A 22 18.16 6.61 -1.94
N ALA A 23 19.28 6.44 -1.24
CA ALA A 23 20.60 6.68 -1.82
C ALA A 23 21.50 5.46 -1.61
N PHE A 24 21.17 4.37 -2.31
CA PHE A 24 22.12 3.28 -2.58
C PHE A 24 21.75 2.62 -3.92
N LEU A 25 21.87 3.40 -5.00
CA LEU A 25 21.66 2.98 -6.39
C LEU A 25 22.98 2.92 -7.18
N GLY A 26 24.11 2.85 -6.49
CA GLY A 26 25.43 2.77 -7.14
C GLY A 26 26.34 1.80 -6.40
N SER A 27 26.82 0.79 -7.12
CA SER A 27 27.85 -0.16 -6.69
C SER A 27 27.37 -1.40 -5.90
N ALA A 28 26.54 -2.21 -6.54
CA ALA A 28 26.51 -3.65 -6.32
C ALA A 28 26.96 -4.33 -7.61
N ALA A 29 28.26 -4.29 -7.89
CA ALA A 29 28.84 -5.11 -8.94
C ALA A 29 28.45 -6.57 -8.68
N ALA A 30 27.60 -7.13 -9.54
CA ALA A 30 27.41 -8.55 -9.82
C ALA A 30 27.75 -9.48 -8.64
N GLN A 31 27.07 -9.31 -7.52
CA GLN A 31 27.14 -10.28 -6.44
C GLN A 31 26.06 -11.30 -6.75
N THR A 32 26.39 -12.29 -7.57
CA THR A 32 25.47 -13.38 -7.92
C THR A 32 24.93 -13.94 -6.59
N PRO A 33 23.64 -13.75 -6.28
CA PRO A 33 23.09 -14.15 -5.00
C PRO A 33 23.32 -15.65 -4.83
N ASP A 34 24.01 -16.04 -3.76
CA ASP A 34 24.29 -17.45 -3.50
C ASP A 34 22.95 -18.17 -3.28
N PRO A 35 22.57 -19.16 -4.13
CA PRO A 35 21.31 -19.87 -4.02
C PRO A 35 21.17 -20.64 -2.70
N ARG A 36 22.26 -20.82 -1.93
CA ARG A 36 22.24 -21.46 -0.60
C ARG A 36 21.80 -20.53 0.52
N LEU A 37 21.84 -19.22 0.30
CA LEU A 37 21.50 -18.20 1.30
C LEU A 37 20.07 -17.67 1.18
N GLU A 38 19.35 -18.09 0.14
CA GLU A 38 17.95 -17.69 -0.05
C GLU A 38 17.02 -18.30 1.03
N PRO A 39 15.95 -17.59 1.41
CA PRO A 39 14.87 -18.12 2.25
C PRO A 39 14.23 -19.39 1.68
N ASP A 40 13.75 -20.28 2.55
CA ASP A 40 13.05 -21.48 2.09
C ASP A 40 11.67 -21.13 1.51
N VAL A 41 11.16 -21.97 0.60
CA VAL A 41 9.86 -21.76 -0.04
C VAL A 41 8.73 -21.65 0.98
N ARG A 42 8.80 -22.40 2.08
CA ARG A 42 7.80 -22.35 3.16
C ARG A 42 7.81 -21.00 3.88
N GLU A 43 8.98 -20.41 4.05
CA GLU A 43 9.13 -19.09 4.67
C GLU A 43 8.57 -18.00 3.74
N CYS A 44 8.82 -18.11 2.43
CA CYS A 44 8.23 -17.23 1.41
C CYS A 44 6.70 -17.34 1.38
N GLN A 45 6.16 -18.55 1.41
CA GLN A 45 4.72 -18.79 1.49
C GLN A 45 4.12 -18.16 2.76
N ALA A 46 4.73 -18.38 3.92
CA ALA A 46 4.28 -17.79 5.18
C ALA A 46 4.38 -16.25 5.16
N ALA A 47 5.42 -15.69 4.55
CA ALA A 47 5.54 -14.25 4.35
C ALA A 47 4.45 -13.70 3.42
N SER A 48 4.16 -14.40 2.31
CA SER A 48 3.09 -14.00 1.39
C SER A 48 1.72 -14.03 2.06
N LEU A 49 1.41 -15.04 2.88
CA LEU A 49 0.17 -15.09 3.65
C LEU A 49 0.08 -13.95 4.67
N ARG A 50 1.20 -13.58 5.31
CA ARG A 50 1.23 -12.43 6.22
C ARG A 50 0.99 -11.11 5.48
N ALA A 51 1.65 -10.91 4.33
CA ALA A 51 1.45 -9.74 3.49
C ALA A 51 0.00 -9.66 2.98
N ALA A 52 -0.58 -10.79 2.56
CA ALA A 52 -1.97 -10.89 2.14
C ALA A 52 -2.94 -10.43 3.24
N ARG A 53 -2.74 -10.89 4.48
CA ARG A 53 -3.59 -10.50 5.62
C ARG A 53 -3.53 -9.01 5.95
N LEU A 54 -2.36 -8.37 5.75
CA LEU A 54 -2.22 -6.92 5.94
C LEU A 54 -3.10 -6.17 4.93
N GLU A 55 -3.14 -6.61 3.67
CA GLU A 55 -4.04 -6.03 2.66
C GLU A 55 -5.52 -6.32 2.96
N THR A 56 -5.87 -7.57 3.28
CA THR A 56 -7.26 -7.95 3.56
C THR A 56 -7.82 -7.21 4.77
N SER A 57 -7.06 -7.03 5.86
CA SER A 57 -7.54 -6.29 7.03
C SER A 57 -7.94 -4.83 6.74
N THR A 58 -7.28 -4.20 5.77
CA THR A 58 -7.63 -2.85 5.32
C THR A 58 -8.96 -2.87 4.55
N ILE A 59 -9.14 -3.86 3.68
CA ILE A 59 -10.38 -4.07 2.91
C ILE A 59 -11.54 -4.44 3.83
N ASP A 60 -11.34 -5.33 4.80
CA ASP A 60 -12.36 -5.75 5.77
C ASP A 60 -12.83 -4.57 6.63
N SER A 61 -11.91 -3.72 7.07
CA SER A 61 -12.26 -2.51 7.82
C SER A 61 -13.05 -1.51 6.96
N ALA A 62 -12.70 -1.37 5.68
CA ALA A 62 -13.43 -0.53 4.74
C ALA A 62 -14.83 -1.10 4.44
N ARG A 63 -14.93 -2.42 4.28
CA ARG A 63 -16.18 -3.14 4.04
C ARG A 63 -17.10 -3.11 5.26
N SER A 64 -16.57 -3.32 6.47
CA SER A 64 -17.33 -3.20 7.72
C SER A 64 -17.87 -1.78 7.91
N ARG A 65 -17.08 -0.75 7.57
CA ARG A 65 -17.56 0.64 7.61
C ARG A 65 -18.63 0.90 6.54
N ALA A 66 -18.52 0.27 5.38
CA ALA A 66 -19.52 0.36 4.32
C ALA A 66 -20.82 -0.39 4.67
N SER A 67 -20.74 -1.55 5.32
CA SER A 67 -21.93 -2.28 5.79
C SER A 67 -22.63 -1.56 6.94
N LEU A 68 -21.86 -0.90 7.83
CA LEU A 68 -22.43 0.00 8.84
C LEU A 68 -23.10 1.22 8.21
N LYS A 69 -22.63 1.68 7.03
CA LYS A 69 -23.31 2.73 6.25
C LYS A 69 -24.61 2.20 5.63
N ALA A 70 -24.66 0.94 5.23
CA ALA A 70 -25.90 0.31 4.72
C ALA A 70 -26.99 0.15 5.79
N LEU A 71 -26.60 0.10 7.08
CA LEU A 71 -27.54 0.13 8.22
C LEU A 71 -28.03 1.55 8.55
N ALA A 72 -27.29 2.58 8.14
CA ALA A 72 -27.71 3.95 8.35
C ALA A 72 -28.78 4.32 7.31
N PRO A 73 -29.93 4.89 7.72
CA PRO A 73 -30.88 5.43 6.75
C PRO A 73 -30.22 6.52 5.91
N GLU A 74 -30.46 6.48 4.60
CA GLU A 74 -30.15 7.62 3.75
C GLU A 74 -31.27 8.64 3.93
N LEU A 75 -30.91 9.81 4.48
CA LEU A 75 -31.82 10.93 4.71
C LEU A 75 -31.56 11.99 3.64
N GLU A 76 -32.50 12.14 2.71
CA GLU A 76 -32.48 13.23 1.74
C GLU A 76 -33.48 14.30 2.16
N VAL A 77 -33.00 15.51 2.44
CA VAL A 77 -33.85 16.67 2.73
C VAL A 77 -33.72 17.63 1.58
N SER A 78 -34.78 17.76 0.79
CA SER A 78 -34.88 18.73 -0.30
C SER A 78 -35.92 19.81 0.03
N GLY A 79 -35.61 21.05 -0.35
CA GLY A 79 -36.46 22.21 -0.11
C GLY A 79 -36.50 23.10 -1.34
N GLY A 80 -37.70 23.39 -1.83
CA GLY A 80 -37.93 24.23 -3.00
C GLY A 80 -38.79 25.44 -2.62
N PHE A 81 -38.35 26.63 -3.06
CA PHE A 81 -39.17 27.83 -3.02
C PHE A 81 -39.67 28.10 -4.44
N MET A 82 -40.98 28.00 -4.64
CA MET A 82 -41.61 28.31 -5.91
C MET A 82 -42.53 29.51 -5.71
N ARG A 83 -42.17 30.61 -6.38
CA ARG A 83 -43.04 31.78 -6.49
C ARG A 83 -43.69 31.73 -7.87
N SER A 84 -44.97 31.43 -7.89
CA SER A 84 -45.75 31.43 -9.12
C SER A 84 -46.56 32.71 -9.18
N THR A 85 -46.20 33.57 -10.13
CA THR A 85 -47.00 34.74 -10.53
C THR A 85 -47.69 34.38 -11.84
N LEU A 86 -48.99 34.09 -11.79
CA LEU A 86 -49.81 34.03 -12.99
C LEU A 86 -50.21 35.47 -13.32
N ASP A 87 -49.59 36.03 -14.36
CA ASP A 87 -50.02 37.30 -14.93
C ASP A 87 -51.12 37.02 -15.94
N GLU A 88 -52.35 37.25 -15.50
CA GLU A 88 -53.58 36.98 -16.26
C GLU A 88 -53.80 37.99 -17.41
N ASP A 89 -52.88 38.94 -17.62
CA ASP A 89 -52.92 39.88 -18.74
C ASP A 89 -52.59 39.20 -20.08
N THR A 90 -51.89 38.07 -20.07
CA THR A 90 -51.46 37.40 -21.32
C THR A 90 -52.50 36.40 -21.87
N ILE A 91 -53.46 35.94 -21.05
CA ILE A 91 -54.43 34.90 -21.44
C ILE A 91 -55.78 35.50 -21.88
N ASN A 92 -56.08 36.75 -21.48
CA ASN A 92 -57.38 37.39 -21.76
C ASN A 92 -57.36 38.42 -22.90
N GLN A 93 -56.24 38.61 -23.62
CA GLN A 93 -56.12 39.62 -24.67
C GLN A 93 -56.85 39.31 -26.00
N GLU A 94 -57.67 38.25 -26.09
CA GLU A 94 -58.37 37.92 -27.33
C GLU A 94 -59.79 38.51 -27.46
N TYR A 95 -60.36 39.14 -26.41
CA TYR A 95 -61.69 39.75 -26.48
C TYR A 95 -61.77 41.10 -25.76
N ASP A 96 -61.63 42.18 -26.55
CA ASP A 96 -61.94 43.58 -26.24
C ASP A 96 -60.86 44.40 -25.50
N GLN A 97 -60.53 45.55 -26.10
CA GLN A 97 -59.37 46.40 -25.78
C GLN A 97 -59.71 47.50 -24.75
N ASN A 98 -60.99 47.69 -24.40
CA ASN A 98 -61.46 48.89 -23.70
C ASN A 98 -62.16 48.67 -22.35
N SER A 99 -62.28 47.44 -21.82
CA SER A 99 -62.88 47.26 -20.50
C SER A 99 -62.43 45.96 -19.81
N PRO A 100 -61.48 46.00 -18.85
CA PRO A 100 -61.11 44.81 -18.09
C PRO A 100 -62.22 44.47 -17.08
N TRP A 101 -62.94 43.37 -17.34
CA TRP A 101 -63.83 42.79 -16.33
C TRP A 101 -62.99 41.87 -15.43
N ILE A 102 -62.67 42.38 -14.24
CA ILE A 102 -61.99 41.67 -13.13
C ILE A 102 -60.50 41.32 -13.42
N LEU A 103 -59.57 42.13 -12.88
CA LEU A 103 -58.20 41.67 -12.64
C LEU A 103 -58.20 40.65 -11.51
N LYS A 104 -57.89 39.38 -11.78
CA LYS A 104 -57.52 38.41 -10.73
C LYS A 104 -56.03 38.12 -10.79
N ALA A 105 -55.25 39.00 -10.15
CA ALA A 105 -53.88 38.66 -9.79
C ALA A 105 -53.93 37.57 -8.71
N SER A 106 -53.59 36.33 -9.08
CA SER A 106 -53.39 35.24 -8.12
C SER A 106 -51.91 34.92 -8.05
N GLY A 107 -51.24 35.54 -7.07
CA GLY A 107 -49.87 35.23 -6.68
C GLY A 107 -49.88 34.24 -5.53
N GLY A 108 -49.20 33.11 -5.71
CA GLY A 108 -49.04 32.10 -4.68
C GLY A 108 -47.55 31.90 -4.37
N ASP A 109 -47.18 32.07 -3.11
CA ASP A 109 -45.89 31.62 -2.61
C ASP A 109 -46.08 30.21 -2.05
N SER A 110 -45.42 29.22 -2.65
CA SER A 110 -45.38 27.86 -2.12
C SER A 110 -43.97 27.51 -1.64
N TRP A 111 -43.94 26.90 -0.47
CA TRP A 111 -42.74 26.33 0.12
C TRP A 111 -42.96 24.82 0.19
N GLU A 112 -42.10 24.07 -0.48
CA GLU A 112 -42.11 22.60 -0.42
C GLU A 112 -40.87 22.16 0.34
N VAL A 113 -41.06 21.39 1.40
CA VAL A 113 -40.00 20.68 2.11
C VAL A 113 -40.33 19.20 1.99
N ARG A 114 -39.42 18.44 1.37
CA ARG A 114 -39.54 16.99 1.20
C ARG A 114 -38.39 16.33 1.95
N GLY A 115 -38.75 15.40 2.85
CA GLY A 115 -37.81 14.48 3.46
C GLY A 115 -38.05 13.08 2.91
N GLU A 116 -37.01 12.44 2.38
CA GLU A 116 -37.03 11.04 1.95
C GLU A 116 -36.10 10.23 2.86
N VAL A 117 -36.58 9.07 3.31
CA VAL A 117 -35.80 8.15 4.14
C VAL A 117 -35.82 6.77 3.51
N THR A 118 -34.64 6.29 3.11
CA THR A 118 -34.49 5.01 2.40
C THR A 118 -33.70 4.02 3.24
N TRP A 119 -34.25 2.82 3.42
CA TRP A 119 -33.59 1.69 4.09
C TRP A 119 -33.46 0.49 3.14
N ASN A 120 -32.24 -0.02 3.00
CA ASN A 120 -31.96 -1.19 2.16
C ASN A 120 -31.82 -2.46 3.02
N PHE A 121 -32.95 -3.11 3.32
CA PHE A 121 -33.01 -4.39 4.04
C PHE A 121 -32.54 -5.67 3.30
N PRO A 122 -32.41 -5.73 1.95
CA PRO A 122 -32.02 -6.98 1.26
C PRO A 122 -30.64 -7.53 1.64
N GLU A 123 -29.71 -6.69 2.08
CA GLU A 123 -28.35 -7.11 2.45
C GLU A 123 -28.27 -7.86 3.78
N LEU A 124 -29.36 -7.91 4.57
CA LEU A 124 -29.38 -8.57 5.88
C LEU A 124 -29.70 -10.07 5.81
N VAL A 125 -30.31 -10.53 4.71
CA VAL A 125 -30.88 -11.90 4.60
C VAL A 125 -29.99 -12.83 3.76
N PHE A 126 -29.19 -12.28 2.84
CA PHE A 126 -28.16 -13.05 2.15
C PHE A 126 -26.88 -13.02 2.98
N ASN A 127 -26.50 -14.17 3.54
CA ASN A 127 -25.24 -14.35 4.26
C ASN A 127 -24.06 -14.22 3.30
N ALA A 128 -23.66 -12.98 3.00
CA ALA A 128 -22.52 -12.67 2.14
C ALA A 128 -21.22 -13.29 2.65
N GLU A 129 -21.14 -13.62 3.95
CA GLU A 129 -19.96 -14.18 4.59
C GLU A 129 -19.67 -15.63 4.18
N GLU A 130 -20.70 -16.42 3.85
CA GLU A 130 -20.52 -17.82 3.46
C GLU A 130 -19.96 -17.95 2.03
N LEU A 131 -20.38 -17.06 1.12
CA LEU A 131 -19.85 -17.01 -0.24
C LEU A 131 -18.41 -16.45 -0.27
N ASP A 132 -18.08 -15.57 0.68
CA ASP A 132 -16.75 -14.95 0.78
C ASP A 132 -15.69 -15.92 1.30
N ALA A 133 -16.02 -16.76 2.28
CA ALA A 133 -15.08 -17.72 2.86
C ALA A 133 -14.52 -18.71 1.83
N ALA A 134 -15.37 -19.25 0.94
CA ALA A 134 -14.93 -20.15 -0.12
C ALA A 134 -14.03 -19.44 -1.16
N GLY A 135 -14.38 -18.21 -1.53
CA GLY A 135 -13.57 -17.38 -2.43
C GLY A 135 -12.18 -17.11 -1.86
N LEU A 136 -12.08 -16.77 -0.58
CA LEU A 136 -10.81 -16.49 0.10
C LEU A 136 -9.85 -17.68 0.10
N VAL A 137 -10.36 -18.91 0.32
CA VAL A 137 -9.54 -20.12 0.27
C VAL A 137 -8.96 -20.33 -1.13
N THR A 138 -9.76 -20.19 -2.18
CA THR A 138 -9.29 -20.36 -3.57
C THR A 138 -8.23 -19.33 -3.96
N LEU A 139 -8.40 -18.07 -3.53
CA LEU A 139 -7.41 -17.00 -3.73
C LEU A 139 -6.11 -17.30 -2.98
N GLN A 140 -6.21 -17.82 -1.76
CA GLN A 140 -5.05 -18.22 -0.97
C GLN A 140 -4.26 -19.33 -1.67
N GLU A 141 -4.95 -20.37 -2.15
CA GLU A 141 -4.31 -21.46 -2.90
C GLU A 141 -3.65 -20.97 -4.20
N ALA A 142 -4.32 -20.08 -4.95
CA ALA A 142 -3.76 -19.47 -6.15
C ALA A 142 -2.47 -18.69 -5.82
N ARG A 143 -2.48 -17.87 -4.76
CA ARG A 143 -1.30 -17.12 -4.31
C ARG A 143 -0.15 -18.02 -3.90
N LEU A 144 -0.43 -19.09 -3.14
CA LEU A 144 0.60 -20.05 -2.71
C LEU A 144 1.21 -20.80 -3.90
N ARG A 145 0.40 -21.19 -4.88
CA ARG A 145 0.90 -21.80 -6.13
C ARG A 145 1.80 -20.84 -6.90
N GLU A 146 1.41 -19.58 -7.01
CA GLU A 146 2.20 -18.57 -7.72
C GLU A 146 3.55 -18.31 -7.03
N VAL A 147 3.56 -18.12 -5.71
CA VAL A 147 4.82 -17.98 -4.93
C VAL A 147 5.74 -19.18 -5.16
N THR A 148 5.17 -20.39 -5.15
CA THR A 148 5.94 -21.62 -5.37
C THR A 148 6.52 -21.67 -6.78
N ARG A 149 5.72 -21.31 -7.79
CA ARG A 149 6.13 -21.25 -9.19
C ARG A 149 7.29 -20.27 -9.39
N VAL A 150 7.09 -19.02 -8.99
CA VAL A 150 8.10 -17.95 -9.16
C VAL A 150 9.38 -18.29 -8.39
N TYR A 151 9.27 -18.86 -7.19
CA TYR A 151 10.44 -19.30 -6.40
C TYR A 151 11.29 -20.34 -7.15
N PHE A 152 10.68 -21.38 -7.70
CA PHE A 152 11.42 -22.39 -8.43
C PHE A 152 11.89 -21.91 -9.80
N GLU A 153 11.15 -21.01 -10.46
CA GLU A 153 11.62 -20.34 -11.68
C GLU A 153 12.87 -19.51 -11.40
N ARG A 154 12.90 -18.73 -10.32
CA ARG A 154 14.07 -17.96 -9.91
C ARG A 154 15.27 -18.88 -9.64
N ARG A 155 15.05 -19.97 -8.92
CA ARG A 155 16.12 -20.94 -8.62
C ARG A 155 16.68 -21.59 -9.88
N ARG A 156 15.85 -21.86 -10.88
CA ARG A 156 16.30 -22.35 -12.19
C ARG A 156 17.11 -21.29 -12.94
N ALA A 157 16.70 -20.02 -12.91
CA ALA A 157 17.45 -18.93 -13.52
C ALA A 157 18.83 -18.73 -12.86
N ILE A 158 18.93 -18.84 -11.53
CA ILE A 158 20.22 -18.78 -10.83
C ILE A 158 21.15 -19.94 -11.25
N LEU A 159 20.60 -21.15 -11.41
CA LEU A 159 21.38 -22.29 -11.92
C LEU A 159 21.80 -22.08 -13.37
N ALA A 160 20.92 -21.56 -14.23
CA ALA A 160 21.22 -21.24 -15.61
C ALA A 160 22.35 -20.20 -15.70
N LEU A 161 22.29 -19.15 -14.88
CA LEU A 161 23.33 -18.13 -14.74
C LEU A 161 24.68 -18.73 -14.33
N ALA A 162 24.68 -19.67 -13.39
CA ALA A 162 25.91 -20.34 -12.95
C ALA A 162 26.54 -21.21 -14.06
N THR A 163 25.74 -21.73 -15.00
CA THR A 163 26.21 -22.55 -16.13
C THR A 163 26.47 -21.76 -17.41
N ALA A 164 26.03 -20.51 -17.49
CA ALA A 164 26.15 -19.69 -18.69
C ALA A 164 27.60 -19.23 -18.90
N THR A 165 28.17 -19.60 -20.04
CA THR A 165 29.54 -19.24 -20.44
C THR A 165 29.59 -17.95 -21.26
N ASP A 166 28.55 -17.71 -22.07
CA ASP A 166 28.46 -16.54 -22.94
C ASP A 166 28.08 -15.27 -22.14
N PRO A 167 28.80 -14.14 -22.29
CA PRO A 167 28.50 -12.90 -21.59
C PRO A 167 27.08 -12.37 -21.81
N ASN A 168 26.53 -12.48 -23.02
CA ASN A 168 25.18 -12.02 -23.31
C ASN A 168 24.13 -12.92 -22.64
N ALA A 169 24.30 -14.24 -22.72
CA ALA A 169 23.43 -15.19 -22.01
C ALA A 169 23.44 -14.96 -20.49
N ARG A 170 24.61 -14.67 -19.90
CA ARG A 170 24.72 -14.32 -18.47
C ARG A 170 23.95 -13.07 -18.12
N ALA A 171 24.10 -11.99 -18.89
CA ALA A 171 23.39 -10.74 -18.64
C ALA A 171 21.87 -10.90 -18.70
N LEU A 172 21.37 -11.73 -19.63
CA LEU A 172 19.93 -12.05 -19.71
C LEU A 172 19.44 -12.85 -18.49
N GLU A 173 20.20 -13.84 -18.04
CA GLU A 173 19.83 -14.61 -16.84
C GLU A 173 19.93 -13.77 -15.56
N GLU A 174 20.88 -12.83 -15.46
CA GLU A 174 20.96 -11.85 -14.36
C GLU A 174 19.68 -11.02 -14.29
N LEU A 175 19.26 -10.44 -15.42
CA LEU A 175 18.03 -9.65 -15.49
C LEU A 175 16.78 -10.48 -15.16
N ARG A 176 16.75 -11.74 -15.59
CA ARG A 176 15.66 -12.67 -15.25
C ARG A 176 15.60 -12.99 -13.76
N VAL A 177 16.76 -13.17 -13.11
CA VAL A 177 16.83 -13.36 -11.66
C VAL A 177 16.29 -12.12 -10.95
N GLU A 178 16.66 -10.92 -11.38
CA GLU A 178 16.16 -9.66 -10.83
C GLU A 178 14.63 -9.53 -10.99
N GLU A 179 14.10 -9.79 -12.18
CA GLU A 179 12.65 -9.76 -12.46
C GLU A 179 11.88 -10.71 -11.54
N LEU A 180 12.32 -11.98 -11.43
CA LEU A 180 11.68 -12.97 -10.58
C LEU A 180 11.83 -12.63 -9.09
N GLY A 181 12.92 -11.96 -8.71
CA GLY A 181 13.10 -11.41 -7.36
C GLY A 181 12.08 -10.32 -7.04
N ALA A 182 11.91 -9.36 -7.95
CA ALA A 182 10.91 -8.30 -7.81
C ALA A 182 9.48 -8.86 -7.75
N HIS A 183 9.19 -9.89 -8.54
CA HIS A 183 7.89 -10.57 -8.50
C HIS A 183 7.66 -11.27 -7.15
N LEU A 184 8.65 -11.98 -6.60
CA LEU A 184 8.56 -12.56 -5.25
C LEU A 184 8.39 -11.51 -4.16
N ASP A 185 9.10 -10.38 -4.26
CA ASP A 185 8.93 -9.27 -3.33
C ASP A 185 7.53 -8.67 -3.39
N ALA A 186 6.96 -8.51 -4.58
CA ALA A 186 5.58 -8.05 -4.73
C ALA A 186 4.59 -9.01 -4.04
N LEU A 187 4.80 -10.32 -4.17
CA LEU A 187 3.95 -11.34 -3.54
C LEU A 187 4.15 -11.45 -2.02
N THR A 188 5.31 -11.04 -1.50
CA THR A 188 5.69 -11.17 -0.08
C THR A 188 5.74 -9.84 0.68
N GLY A 189 5.45 -8.70 0.02
CA GLY A 189 5.53 -7.37 0.60
C GLY A 189 6.97 -6.89 0.88
N GLY A 190 7.93 -7.31 0.05
CA GLY A 190 9.35 -6.95 0.20
C GLY A 190 10.11 -7.72 1.29
N TRP A 191 9.48 -8.74 1.89
CA TRP A 191 10.09 -9.55 2.94
C TRP A 191 11.26 -10.39 2.40
N PHE A 192 11.15 -10.91 1.17
CA PHE A 192 12.14 -11.80 0.57
C PHE A 192 13.51 -11.12 0.42
N THR A 193 13.55 -9.91 -0.14
CA THR A 193 14.81 -9.15 -0.25
C THR A 193 15.39 -8.78 1.11
N GLN A 194 14.56 -8.36 2.07
CA GLN A 194 15.02 -8.04 3.42
C GLN A 194 15.68 -9.23 4.11
N GLU A 195 15.04 -10.41 4.05
CA GLU A 195 15.57 -11.62 4.69
C GLU A 195 16.82 -12.15 3.96
N SER A 196 16.86 -12.06 2.63
CA SER A 196 18.04 -12.43 1.84
C SER A 196 19.26 -11.58 2.22
N LEU A 197 19.09 -10.26 2.30
CA LEU A 197 20.15 -9.34 2.74
C LEU A 197 20.58 -9.61 4.18
N ARG A 198 19.63 -9.91 5.08
CA ARG A 198 19.92 -10.25 6.48
C ARG A 198 20.79 -11.50 6.59
N ARG A 199 20.49 -12.54 5.81
CA ARG A 199 21.25 -13.80 5.80
C ARG A 199 22.64 -13.60 5.23
N GLN A 200 22.77 -12.86 4.13
CA GLN A 200 24.07 -12.51 3.54
C GLN A 200 24.94 -11.72 4.52
N GLY A 201 24.39 -10.69 5.17
CA GLY A 201 25.10 -9.90 6.18
C GLY A 201 25.57 -10.72 7.40
N ARG A 202 24.78 -11.71 7.82
CA ARG A 202 25.17 -12.63 8.91
C ARG A 202 26.37 -13.49 8.54
N VAL A 203 26.42 -14.00 7.31
CA VAL A 203 27.56 -14.81 6.83
C VAL A 203 28.83 -13.96 6.73
N LEU A 204 28.71 -12.73 6.24
CA LEU A 204 29.85 -11.80 6.15
C LEU A 204 30.42 -11.48 7.54
N ARG A 205 29.57 -11.28 8.55
CA ARG A 205 30.02 -11.07 9.95
C ARG A 205 30.74 -12.29 10.53
N LEU A 206 30.21 -13.49 10.31
CA LEU A 206 30.84 -14.73 10.79
C LEU A 206 32.22 -14.97 10.15
N LYS A 207 32.37 -14.61 8.87
CA LYS A 207 33.66 -14.71 8.15
C LYS A 207 34.69 -13.68 8.65
N GLN A 208 34.24 -12.50 9.10
CA GLN A 208 35.10 -11.48 9.69
C GLN A 208 35.47 -11.78 11.15
N SER A 209 34.61 -12.47 11.90
CA SER A 209 34.91 -12.96 13.25
C SER A 209 35.69 -14.28 13.24
N GLY A 210 36.66 -14.42 12.33
CA GLY A 210 37.54 -15.59 12.25
C GLY A 210 38.15 -15.95 13.62
N PRO A 211 38.55 -17.22 13.84
CA PRO A 211 38.91 -17.73 15.15
C PRO A 211 39.89 -16.77 15.82
N ALA A 212 39.56 -16.33 17.04
CA ALA A 212 40.46 -15.53 17.87
C ALA A 212 41.86 -16.16 17.76
N PRO A 213 42.94 -15.38 17.56
CA PRO A 213 44.27 -15.94 17.39
C PRO A 213 44.58 -16.80 18.62
N VAL A 214 44.49 -18.13 18.44
CA VAL A 214 44.94 -19.14 19.39
C VAL A 214 46.46 -19.08 19.32
N GLY A 215 47.06 -18.13 20.01
CA GLY A 215 48.49 -17.88 19.90
C GLY A 215 48.92 -16.44 20.13
N ALA A 216 48.29 -15.71 21.05
CA ALA A 216 49.07 -14.68 21.74
C ALA A 216 50.08 -15.44 22.61
N PRO A 217 51.41 -15.37 22.35
CA PRO A 217 52.38 -15.96 23.25
C PRO A 217 52.20 -15.28 24.60
N MET A 218 51.75 -16.07 25.57
CA MET A 218 51.68 -15.69 26.98
C MET A 218 53.08 -15.25 27.36
N THR A 219 53.30 -13.94 27.35
CA THR A 219 54.60 -13.34 27.58
C THR A 219 54.90 -13.60 29.04
N ALA A 220 55.82 -14.53 29.29
CA ALA A 220 56.22 -14.91 30.63
C ALA A 220 56.62 -13.66 31.41
N PRO A 221 56.15 -13.48 32.66
CA PRO A 221 56.58 -12.35 33.47
C PRO A 221 58.09 -12.42 33.69
N ALA A 222 58.76 -11.30 33.43
CA ALA A 222 60.21 -11.16 33.53
C ALA A 222 60.71 -11.55 34.94
N PRO A 223 61.83 -12.29 35.06
CA PRO A 223 62.41 -12.60 36.36
C PRO A 223 62.94 -11.33 37.02
N THR A 224 62.44 -11.05 38.22
CA THR A 224 62.95 -10.00 39.10
C THR A 224 64.41 -10.30 39.48
N ARG A 225 65.27 -9.32 39.23
CA ARG A 225 66.71 -9.38 39.52
C ARG A 225 66.92 -9.21 41.04
N PRO A 226 67.61 -10.12 41.75
CA PRO A 226 67.92 -9.94 43.17
C PRO A 226 68.94 -8.82 43.35
N GLY A 227 68.64 -7.93 44.30
CA GLY A 227 69.48 -6.78 44.65
C GLY A 227 70.80 -7.20 45.29
N THR A 228 71.86 -6.53 44.87
CA THR A 228 73.19 -6.58 45.49
C THR A 228 73.27 -5.45 46.52
N THR A 229 73.52 -5.82 47.77
CA THR A 229 73.96 -4.96 48.88
C THR A 229 75.28 -4.24 48.54
N PRO A 230 75.52 -3.09 49.17
CA PRO A 230 76.44 -3.10 50.31
C PRO A 230 75.78 -2.65 51.64
#